data_AF-A0A511JN78-F1
#
_entry.id   AF-A0A511JN78-F1
#
_cell.length_a   1.000
_cell.length_b   1.000
_cell.length_c   1.000
_cell.angle_alpha   90.00
_cell.angle_beta   90.00
_cell.angle_gamma   90.00
#
_symmetry.space_group_name_H-M   'P 1'
#
loop_
_entity.id
_entity.type
_entity.pdbx_description
1 polymer ?
#
loop_
_entity_poly.entity_id
_entity_poly.type
_entity_poly.pdbx_seq_one_letter_code
_entity_poly.pdbx_strand_id
1 'polypeptide(L)' 'MPSLIARLLHPTRTPPPPVDVDLGRVMLAGTAVWGVAFVVAVVLAGSDEASWMPAWVCATGVVLGLFGVLWARRNTARRR' A
#
# COMPACT_ATOMS: atom_id res chain seq x y z
N MET A 1 -37.80 25.66 5.47
CA MET A 1 -37.39 24.39 4.83
C MET A 1 -36.89 24.73 3.43
N PRO A 2 -35.65 24.38 3.03
CA PRO A 2 -35.12 24.77 1.73
C PRO A 2 -35.98 24.18 0.59
N SER A 3 -36.19 24.97 -0.46
CA SER A 3 -37.04 24.61 -1.60
C SER A 3 -36.49 23.41 -2.37
N LEU A 4 -37.39 22.62 -2.97
CA LEU A 4 -37.05 21.44 -3.78
C LEU A 4 -36.06 21.78 -4.90
N ILE A 5 -36.21 22.98 -5.48
CA ILE A 5 -35.32 23.56 -6.49
C ILE A 5 -33.89 23.75 -5.94
N ALA A 6 -33.72 24.24 -4.71
CA ALA A 6 -32.41 24.43 -4.11
C ALA A 6 -31.66 23.09 -3.88
N ARG A 7 -32.39 22.00 -3.56
CA ARG A 7 -31.79 20.65 -3.45
C ARG A 7 -31.40 20.04 -4.80
N LEU A 8 -32.15 20.34 -5.86
CA LEU A 8 -31.83 19.87 -7.22
C LEU A 8 -30.65 20.63 -7.83
N LEU A 9 -30.52 21.93 -7.54
CA LEU A 9 -29.37 22.74 -7.98
C LEU A 9 -28.09 22.48 -7.18
N HIS A 10 -28.21 21.95 -5.96
CA HIS A 10 -27.09 21.57 -5.10
C HIS A 10 -27.19 20.10 -4.66
N PRO A 11 -27.05 19.14 -5.60
CA PRO A 11 -27.09 17.73 -5.27
C PRO A 11 -25.89 17.39 -4.38
N THR A 12 -26.15 17.22 -3.08
CA THR A 12 -25.17 16.76 -2.12
C THR A 12 -24.97 15.27 -2.33
N ARG A 13 -23.90 14.92 -3.07
CA ARG A 13 -23.54 13.53 -3.29
C ARG A 13 -22.93 12.99 -2.00
N THR A 14 -23.67 12.14 -1.30
CA THR A 14 -23.10 11.37 -0.19
C THR A 14 -22.23 10.27 -0.81
N PRO A 15 -20.90 10.28 -0.61
CA PRO A 15 -20.07 9.20 -1.11
C PRO A 15 -20.49 7.89 -0.44
N PRO A 16 -20.48 6.76 -1.18
CA PRO A 16 -20.74 5.47 -0.58
C PRO A 16 -19.73 5.18 0.54
N PRO A 17 -20.07 4.32 1.52
CA PRO A 17 -19.13 3.90 2.54
C PRO A 17 -17.81 3.42 1.92
N PRO A 18 -16.65 3.74 2.52
CA PRO A 18 -15.37 3.24 2.06
C PRO A 18 -15.38 1.71 1.95
N VAL A 19 -14.77 1.17 0.91
CA VAL A 19 -14.61 -0.27 0.76
C VAL A 19 -13.71 -0.78 1.89
N ASP A 20 -14.17 -1.81 2.60
CA ASP A 20 -13.39 -2.45 3.65
C ASP A 20 -12.33 -3.35 2.99
N VAL A 21 -11.11 -2.82 2.90
CA VAL A 21 -9.95 -3.52 2.36
C VAL A 21 -8.98 -3.79 3.50
N ASP A 22 -8.49 -5.03 3.57
CA ASP A 22 -7.40 -5.38 4.48
C ASP A 22 -6.08 -4.79 3.95
N LEU A 23 -5.80 -3.56 4.35
CA LEU A 23 -4.56 -2.84 4.04
C LEU A 23 -3.31 -3.63 4.46
N GLY A 24 -3.39 -4.39 5.55
CA GLY A 24 -2.30 -5.23 6.02
C GLY A 24 -1.99 -6.34 5.03
N ARG A 25 -3.03 -7.00 4.51
CA ARG A 25 -2.89 -8.07 3.50
C ARG A 25 -2.37 -7.53 2.16
N VAL A 26 -2.87 -6.38 1.71
CA VAL A 26 -2.39 -5.73 0.47
C VAL A 26 -0.91 -5.35 0.59
N MET A 27 -0.52 -4.73 1.71
CA MET A 27 0.86 -4.34 1.93
C MET A 27 1.79 -5.55 2.05
N LEU A 28 1.34 -6.64 2.69
CA LEU A 28 2.09 -7.89 2.77
C LEU A 28 2.36 -8.48 1.38
N ALA A 29 1.34 -8.49 0.51
CA ALA A 29 1.49 -8.99 -0.86
C ALA A 29 2.54 -8.19 -1.65
N GLY A 30 2.47 -6.85 -1.60
CA GLY A 30 3.48 -5.99 -2.22
C GLY A 30 4.88 -6.22 -1.63
N THR A 31 4.99 -6.35 -0.31
CA THR A 31 6.25 -6.65 0.38
C THR A 31 6.85 -7.98 -0.07
N ALA A 32 6.01 -9.01 -0.27
CA ALA A 32 6.47 -10.32 -0.74
C ALA A 32 7.03 -10.22 -2.17
N VAL A 33 6.38 -9.48 -3.07
CA VAL A 33 6.88 -9.23 -4.43
C VAL A 33 8.23 -8.52 -4.38
N TRP A 34 8.37 -7.48 -3.55
CA TRP A 34 9.65 -6.81 -3.35
C TRP A 34 10.72 -7.74 -2.77
N GLY A 35 10.35 -8.66 -1.87
CA GLY A 35 11.26 -9.67 -1.33
C GLY A 35 11.78 -10.62 -2.40
N VAL A 36 10.91 -11.09 -3.29
CA VAL A 36 11.32 -11.92 -4.43
C VAL A 36 12.26 -11.12 -5.36
N ALA A 37 11.89 -9.89 -5.70
CA ALA A 37 12.72 -9.01 -6.53
C ALA A 37 14.09 -8.73 -5.89
N PHE A 38 14.14 -8.55 -4.57
CA PHE A 38 15.39 -8.39 -3.82
C PHE A 38 16.29 -9.60 -3.96
N VAL A 39 15.76 -10.81 -3.79
CA VAL A 39 16.53 -12.05 -3.96
C VAL A 39 17.12 -12.14 -5.37
N VAL A 40 16.31 -11.88 -6.40
CA VAL A 40 16.78 -11.86 -7.80
C VAL A 40 17.89 -10.82 -8.00
N ALA A 41 17.71 -9.61 -7.50
CA ALA A 41 18.69 -8.54 -7.64
C ALA A 41 20.01 -8.86 -6.94
N VAL A 42 19.98 -9.48 -5.76
CA VAL A 42 21.17 -9.94 -5.03
C VAL A 42 21.91 -11.02 -5.81
N VAL A 43 21.18 -11.98 -6.41
CA VAL A 43 21.80 -13.05 -7.21
C VAL A 43 22.51 -12.49 -8.45
N LEU A 44 21.87 -11.59 -9.20
CA LEU A 44 22.49 -10.94 -10.36
C LEU A 44 23.69 -10.08 -9.95
N ALA A 45 23.59 -9.34 -8.85
CA ALA A 45 24.68 -8.49 -8.38
C ALA A 45 25.87 -9.30 -7.84
N GLY A 46 25.61 -10.45 -7.22
CA GLY A 46 26.67 -11.37 -6.77
C GLY A 46 27.33 -12.15 -7.91
N SER A 47 26.70 -12.19 -9.08
CA SER A 47 27.24 -12.82 -10.30
C SER A 47 27.92 -11.81 -11.24
N ASP A 48 28.10 -10.55 -10.80
CA ASP A 48 28.62 -9.42 -11.60
C ASP A 48 27.83 -9.12 -12.89
N GLU A 49 26.60 -9.64 -13.00
CA GLU A 49 25.70 -9.44 -14.15
C GLU A 49 24.91 -8.13 -14.04
N ALA A 50 24.83 -7.56 -12.84
CA ALA A 50 24.17 -6.29 -12.57
C ALA A 50 24.83 -5.51 -11.42
N SER A 51 24.57 -4.20 -11.37
CA SER A 51 24.96 -3.39 -10.21
C SER A 51 24.17 -3.75 -8.95
N TRP A 52 24.66 -3.36 -7.78
CA TRP A 52 23.95 -3.51 -6.50
C TRP A 52 22.79 -2.52 -6.28
N MET A 53 22.62 -1.52 -7.14
CA MET A 53 21.56 -0.51 -6.98
C MET A 53 20.14 -1.10 -6.93
N PRO A 54 19.73 -2.02 -7.83
CA PRO A 54 18.41 -2.66 -7.79
C PRO A 54 18.17 -3.41 -6.47
N ALA A 55 19.19 -4.03 -5.88
CA ALA A 55 19.07 -4.70 -4.59
C ALA A 55 18.78 -3.68 -3.48
N TRP A 56 19.47 -2.54 -3.45
CA TRP A 56 19.16 -1.48 -2.47
C TRP A 56 17.75 -0.90 -2.64
N VAL A 57 17.29 -0.69 -3.88
CA VAL A 57 15.92 -0.25 -4.15
C VAL A 57 14.91 -1.31 -3.69
N CYS A 58 15.20 -2.59 -3.90
CA CYS A 58 14.31 -3.64 -3.42
C CYS A 58 14.30 -3.75 -1.89
N ALA A 59 15.45 -3.58 -1.24
CA ALA A 59 15.53 -3.54 0.21
C ALA A 59 14.70 -2.39 0.81
N THR A 60 14.73 -1.20 0.20
CA THR A 60 13.88 -0.08 0.67
C THR A 60 12.40 -0.39 0.48
N GLY A 61 12.00 -0.99 -0.65
CA GLY A 61 10.64 -1.47 -0.89
C GLY A 61 10.16 -2.46 0.17
N VAL A 62 10.98 -3.45 0.53
CA VAL A 62 10.68 -4.41 1.59
C VAL A 62 10.52 -3.70 2.95
N VAL A 63 11.46 -2.83 3.30
CA VAL A 63 11.42 -2.10 4.58
C VAL A 63 10.16 -1.24 4.69
N LEU A 64 9.84 -0.46 3.66
CA LEU A 64 8.63 0.37 3.59
C LEU A 64 7.36 -0.48 3.66
N GLY A 65 7.34 -1.62 2.95
CA GLY A 65 6.24 -2.58 2.99
C GLY A 65 6.00 -3.14 4.39
N LEU A 66 7.04 -3.60 5.08
CA LEU A 66 6.94 -4.07 6.46
C LEU A 66 6.44 -2.98 7.42
N PHE A 67 6.93 -1.75 7.28
CA PHE A 67 6.41 -0.60 8.04
C PHE A 67 4.93 -0.37 7.77
N GLY A 68 4.50 -0.45 6.51
CA GLY A 68 3.08 -0.34 6.13
C GLY A 68 2.21 -1.43 6.74
N VAL A 69 2.67 -2.69 6.75
CA VAL A 69 1.96 -3.81 7.39
C VAL A 69 1.80 -3.56 8.89
N LEU A 70 2.87 -3.17 9.55
CA LEU A 70 2.87 -2.89 10.99
C LEU A 70 1.96 -1.70 11.34
N TRP A 71 1.99 -0.65 10.53
CA TRP A 71 1.09 0.50 10.67
C TRP A 71 -0.37 0.09 10.47
N ALA A 72 -0.68 -0.69 9.43
CA ALA A 72 -2.04 -1.14 9.14
C ALA A 72 -2.60 -1.97 10.31
N ARG A 73 -1.82 -2.93 10.82
CA ARG A 73 -2.20 -3.75 11.99
C ARG A 73 -2.50 -2.88 13.22
N ARG A 74 -1.65 -1.88 13.50
CA ARG A 74 -1.86 -0.95 14.62
C ARG A 74 -3.07 -0.04 14.42
N ASN A 75 -3.30 0.44 13.21
CA ASN A 75 -4.47 1.28 12.90
C ASN A 75 -5.78 0.49 13.05
N THR A 76 -5.82 -0.77 12.61
CA THR A 76 -6.98 -1.64 12.80
C THR A 76 -7.24 -1.90 14.29
N ALA A 77 -6.20 -2.11 15.10
CA ALA A 77 -6.32 -2.28 16.55
C ALA A 77 -6.81 -1.01 17.28
N ARG A 78 -6.54 0.19 16.74
CA ARG A 78 -7.03 1.46 17.30
C ARG A 78 -8.46 1.80 16.91
N ARG A 79 -8.99 1.17 15.86
CA ARG A 79 -10.35 1.41 15.34
C ARG A 79 -11.39 0.40 15.88
N ARG A 80 -10.94 -0.66 16.53
CA ARG A 80 -11.78 -1.58 17.31
C ARG A 80 -11.85 -1.10 18.76
#